data_AF-A0A1E7FQQ4-F1
#
_entry.id   AF-A0A1E7FQQ4-F1
#
_cell.length_a   1.000
_cell.length_b   1.000
_cell.length_c   1.000
_cell.angle_alpha   90.00
_cell.angle_beta   90.00
_cell.angle_gamma   90.00
#
_symmetry.space_group_name_H-M   'P 1'
#
loop_
_entity.id
_entity.type
_entity.pdbx_description
1 polymer ?
#
loop_
_entity_poly.entity_id
_entity_poly.type
_entity_poly.pdbx_seq_one_letter_code
_entity_poly.pdbx_strand_id
1 'polypeptide(L)'
;EQIISWLPSGKAFKIHKPKEFANVIMPQYFNQTKYRSFQRQLYIYGFDRHREKSSEDCGAYYHELFIRGVSDLCLDMQRKK
;
A
#
# COMPACT_ATOMS: atom_id res chain seq x y z
N GLU A 1 -0.77 14.50 2.47
CA GLU A 1 0.08 13.49 3.14
C GLU A 1 -0.43 13.13 4.54
N GLN A 2 -1.74 12.91 4.73
CA GLN A 2 -2.30 12.67 6.09
C GLN A 2 -3.00 11.32 6.25
N ILE A 3 -3.49 10.72 5.17
CA ILE A 3 -4.22 9.44 5.20
C ILE A 3 -3.33 8.31 4.67
N ILE A 4 -2.70 8.55 3.53
CA ILE A 4 -1.71 7.69 2.88
C ILE A 4 -0.60 8.58 2.32
N SER A 5 0.64 8.12 2.39
CA SER A 5 1.79 8.79 1.77
C SER A 5 2.85 7.77 1.35
N TRP A 6 3.71 8.19 0.42
CA TRP A 6 4.99 7.53 0.22
C TRP A 6 5.90 7.74 1.43
N LEU A 7 6.83 6.80 1.65
CA LEU A 7 8.01 7.07 2.47
C LEU A 7 8.98 7.99 1.72
N PRO A 8 9.90 8.67 2.42
CA PRO A 8 10.90 9.54 1.79
C PRO A 8 11.74 8.84 0.71
N SER A 9 11.99 7.53 0.90
CA SER A 9 12.72 6.70 -0.07
C SER A 9 11.96 6.44 -1.38
N GLY A 10 10.63 6.64 -1.41
CA GLY A 10 9.78 6.34 -2.57
C GLY A 10 9.57 4.85 -2.86
N LYS A 11 10.16 3.95 -2.07
CA LYS A 11 10.10 2.49 -2.27
C LYS A 11 8.95 1.78 -1.56
N ALA A 12 8.22 2.52 -0.74
CA ALA A 12 7.12 2.01 0.06
C ALA A 12 6.13 3.13 0.38
N PHE A 13 4.91 2.74 0.73
CA PHE A 13 3.87 3.66 1.16
C PHE A 13 3.29 3.24 2.51
N LYS A 14 2.76 4.20 3.26
CA LYS A 14 2.16 3.96 4.58
C LYS A 14 0.76 4.54 4.63
N ILE A 15 -0.17 3.75 5.17
CA ILE A 15 -1.52 4.20 5.49
C ILE A 15 -1.54 4.59 6.97
N HIS A 16 -1.56 5.90 7.21
CA HIS A 16 -1.52 6.49 8.55
C HIS A 16 -2.88 6.40 9.24
N LYS A 17 -3.97 6.50 8.46
CA LYS A 17 -5.34 6.53 8.98
C LYS A 17 -6.23 5.51 8.27
N PRO A 18 -6.21 4.22 8.68
CA PRO A 18 -6.96 3.16 7.98
C PRO A 18 -8.47 3.40 7.88
N LYS A 19 -9.09 4.00 8.90
CA LYS A 19 -10.52 4.32 8.90
C LYS A 19 -10.86 5.40 7.87
N GLU A 20 -10.11 6.50 7.86
CA GLU A 20 -10.30 7.58 6.87
C GLU A 20 -9.96 7.09 5.45
N PHE A 21 -8.91 6.25 5.29
CA PHE A 21 -8.59 5.63 4.00
C PHE A 21 -9.76 4.80 3.47
N ALA A 22 -10.38 3.96 4.31
CA ALA A 22 -11.49 3.12 3.92
C ALA A 22 -12.76 3.90 3.57
N ASN A 23 -13.03 5.00 4.26
CA ASN A 23 -14.26 5.77 4.08
C ASN A 23 -14.15 6.84 2.98
N VAL A 24 -12.97 7.43 2.80
CA VAL A 24 -12.77 8.59 1.91
C VAL A 24 -12.06 8.17 0.64
N ILE A 25 -10.96 7.42 0.72
CA ILE A 25 -10.12 7.10 -0.44
C ILE A 25 -10.63 5.87 -1.17
N MET A 26 -10.91 4.78 -0.45
CA MET A 26 -11.30 3.51 -1.11
C MET A 26 -12.48 3.66 -2.07
N PRO A 27 -13.59 4.34 -1.73
CA PRO A 27 -14.73 4.47 -2.64
C PRO A 27 -14.45 5.22 -3.94
N GLN A 28 -13.37 6.00 -4.01
CA GLN A 28 -13.00 6.78 -5.21
C GLN A 28 -12.19 5.96 -6.22
N TYR A 29 -11.43 4.96 -5.74
CA TYR A 29 -10.48 4.20 -6.57
C TYR A 29 -10.81 2.70 -6.66
N PHE A 30 -11.65 2.19 -5.75
CA PHE A 30 -11.89 0.77 -5.58
C PHE A 30 -13.39 0.50 -5.37
N ASN A 31 -13.89 -0.62 -5.91
CA ASN A 31 -15.27 -1.06 -5.68
C ASN A 31 -15.46 -1.77 -4.33
N GLN A 32 -14.40 -1.91 -3.53
CA GLN A 32 -14.44 -2.54 -2.22
C GLN A 32 -14.66 -1.51 -1.12
N THR A 33 -15.49 -1.85 -0.13
CA THR A 33 -15.82 -0.97 1.00
C THR A 33 -15.05 -1.30 2.28
N LYS A 34 -14.35 -2.45 2.31
CA LYS A 34 -13.67 -2.95 3.52
C LYS A 34 -12.16 -2.83 3.38
N TYR A 35 -11.52 -2.19 4.36
CA TYR A 35 -10.06 -2.09 4.44
C TYR A 35 -9.33 -3.44 4.34
N ARG A 36 -9.90 -4.50 4.95
CA ARG A 36 -9.33 -5.86 4.83
C ARG A 36 -9.28 -6.39 3.39
N SER A 37 -10.21 -5.98 2.53
CA SER A 37 -10.20 -6.35 1.12
C SER A 37 -9.02 -5.71 0.39
N PHE A 38 -8.73 -4.43 0.70
CA PHE A 38 -7.54 -3.75 0.20
C PHE A 38 -6.26 -4.43 0.67
N GLN A 39 -6.14 -4.74 1.97
CA GLN A 39 -4.98 -5.48 2.49
C GLN A 39 -4.80 -6.85 1.82
N ARG A 40 -5.89 -7.52 1.46
CA ARG A 40 -5.82 -8.79 0.72
C ARG A 40 -5.33 -8.60 -0.71
N GLN A 41 -5.75 -7.55 -1.41
CA GLN A 41 -5.21 -7.22 -2.73
C GLN A 41 -3.70 -6.99 -2.65
N LEU A 42 -3.23 -6.23 -1.66
CA LEU A 42 -1.80 -6.04 -1.44
C LEU A 42 -1.06 -7.37 -1.26
N TYR A 43 -1.58 -8.25 -0.40
CA TYR A 43 -0.99 -9.58 -0.21
C TYR A 43 -0.95 -10.40 -1.51
N ILE A 44 -2.05 -10.40 -2.27
CA ILE A 44 -2.17 -11.12 -3.54
C ILE A 44 -1.14 -10.61 -4.57
N TYR A 45 -0.89 -9.31 -4.62
CA TYR A 45 0.14 -8.72 -5.49
C TYR A 45 1.55 -8.78 -4.88
N GLY A 46 1.74 -9.51 -3.79
CA GLY A 46 3.05 -9.75 -3.20
C GLY A 46 3.62 -8.58 -2.39
N PHE A 47 2.82 -7.58 -2.03
CA PHE A 47 3.29 -6.55 -1.12
C PHE A 47 3.57 -7.13 0.27
N ASP A 48 4.72 -6.77 0.80
CA ASP A 48 5.09 -7.07 2.17
C ASP A 48 4.87 -5.86 3.07
N ARG A 49 4.56 -6.14 4.34
CA ARG A 49 4.33 -5.12 5.36
C ARG A 49 5.51 -5.09 6.31
N HIS A 50 6.11 -3.92 6.50
CA HIS A 50 7.14 -3.73 7.50
C HIS A 50 6.52 -3.86 8.90
N ARG A 51 6.92 -4.88 9.68
CA ARG A 51 6.32 -5.21 11.00
C ARG A 51 7.21 -4.84 12.18
N GLU A 52 8.42 -4.36 11.91
CA GLU A 52 9.36 -3.99 12.94
C GLU A 52 8.85 -2.75 13.69
N LYS A 53 8.51 -2.92 14.97
CA LYS A 53 7.90 -1.85 15.78
C LYS A 53 8.86 -0.73 16.14
N SER A 54 10.16 -1.00 16.18
CA SER A 54 11.23 -0.04 16.43
C SER A 54 11.47 0.92 15.26
N SER A 55 11.05 0.54 14.05
CA SER A 55 11.24 1.33 12.84
C SER A 55 10.13 2.36 12.67
N GLU A 56 10.50 3.57 12.23
CA GLU A 56 9.54 4.61 11.81
C GLU A 56 8.67 4.15 10.63
N ASP A 57 9.18 3.21 9.84
CA ASP A 57 8.51 2.60 8.70
C ASP A 57 7.53 1.50 9.11
N CYS A 58 7.37 1.23 10.42
CA CYS A 58 6.43 0.23 10.92
C CYS A 58 5.03 0.43 10.32
N GLY A 59 4.52 -0.63 9.71
CA GLY A 59 3.22 -0.69 9.08
C GLY A 59 3.19 -0.25 7.61
N ALA A 60 4.30 0.22 7.03
CA ALA A 60 4.42 0.53 5.61
C ALA A 60 4.35 -0.74 4.74
N TYR A 61 3.89 -0.57 3.51
CA TYR A 61 3.81 -1.60 2.48
C TYR A 61 4.86 -1.34 1.41
N TYR A 62 5.61 -2.37 1.06
CA TYR A 62 6.66 -2.30 0.05
C TYR A 62 6.50 -3.42 -0.98
N HIS A 63 6.95 -3.16 -2.19
CA HIS A 63 7.07 -4.14 -3.27
C HIS A 63 8.20 -3.69 -4.19
N GLU A 64 9.05 -4.61 -4.62
CA GLU A 64 10.26 -4.29 -5.42
C GLU A 64 9.94 -3.54 -6.71
N LEU A 65 8.80 -3.87 -7.32
CA LEU A 65 8.32 -3.26 -8.56
C LEU A 65 7.35 -2.08 -8.36
N PHE A 66 7.13 -1.63 -7.11
CA PHE A 66 6.23 -0.50 -6.81
C PHE A 66 7.03 0.69 -6.29
N ILE A 67 7.60 1.48 -7.21
CA ILE A 67 8.49 2.60 -6.89
C ILE A 67 7.88 3.91 -7.37
N ARG A 68 7.88 4.93 -6.51
CA ARG A 68 7.37 6.27 -6.82
C ARG A 68 8.09 6.84 -8.05
N GLY A 69 7.32 7.23 -9.07
CA GLY A 69 7.84 7.82 -10.30
C GLY A 69 8.26 6.82 -11.37
N VAL A 70 8.16 5.51 -11.11
CA VAL A 70 8.50 4.45 -12.06
C VAL A 70 7.32 3.50 -12.20
N SER A 71 6.22 4.01 -12.77
CA SER A 71 4.96 3.26 -12.89
C SER A 71 5.06 2.05 -13.83
N ASP A 72 6.00 2.06 -14.79
CA ASP A 72 6.13 0.98 -15.78
C ASP A 72 6.51 -0.36 -15.13
N LEU A 73 7.24 -0.33 -14.02
CA LEU A 73 7.57 -1.54 -13.24
C LEU A 73 6.32 -2.24 -12.70
N CYS A 74 5.22 -1.50 -12.48
CA CYS A 74 3.98 -2.09 -12.01
C CYS A 74 3.36 -3.06 -13.04
N LEU A 75 3.72 -2.96 -14.33
CA LEU A 75 3.23 -3.86 -15.38
C LEU A 75 3.74 -5.29 -15.20
N ASP A 76 4.92 -5.44 -14.60
CA ASP A 76 5.54 -6.73 -14.33
C ASP A 76 5.05 -7.36 -13.01
N MET A 77 4.20 -6.65 -12.26
CA MET A 77 3.64 -7.18 -11.01
C MET A 77 2.67 -8.31 -11.28
N GLN A 78 3.01 -9.50 -10.79
CA GLN A 78 2.17 -10.67 -10.96
C GLN A 78 1.25 -10.90 -9.77
N ARG A 79 0.00 -11.20 -10.10
CA ARG A 79 -1.00 -11.63 -9.13
C ARG A 79 -0.69 -13.06 -8.69
N LYS A 80 -0.39 -13.27 -7.41
CA LYS A 80 -0.24 -14.61 -6.82
C LYS A 80 -1.62 -15.28 -6.77
N LYS A 81 -1.71 -16.53 -7.25
CA LYS A 81 -2.93 -17.34 -7.25
C LYS A 81 -3.31 -17.78 -5.84
#